data_AF-A0A382F828-F1
#
_entry.id   AF-A0A382F828-F1
#
_cell.length_a   1.000
_cell.length_b   1.000
_cell.length_c   1.000
_cell.angle_alpha   90.00
_cell.angle_beta   90.00
_cell.angle_gamma   90.00
#
_symmetry.space_group_name_H-M   'P 1'
#
loop_
_entity.id
_entity.type
_entity.pdbx_description
1 polymer ?
#
loop_
_entity_poly.entity_id
_entity_poly.type
_entity_poly.pdbx_seq_one_letter_code
_entity_poly.pdbx_strand_id
1 'polypeptide(L)'
;MKFRFFLFIILSVVINADITDINMATPIRQGVHIEWYRTVCPGNDGSAIFVWSDTRYGMRNVFAQKVDKHGNYAWGDDLSGAVITDLPGRQEDPVAIEDGSGGAFIAWVDYRF
;
A
#
# COMPACT_ATOMS: atom_id res chain seq x y z
N MET A 1 39.06 -13.50 -24.92
CA MET A 1 37.73 -13.03 -25.42
C MET A 1 36.55 -13.40 -24.53
N LYS A 2 36.48 -14.60 -23.92
CA LYS A 2 35.30 -15.05 -23.15
C LYS A 2 35.05 -14.33 -21.81
N PHE A 3 36.11 -13.89 -21.10
CA PHE A 3 35.98 -13.20 -19.81
C PHE A 3 35.38 -11.79 -19.92
N ARG A 4 35.83 -11.00 -20.92
CA ARG A 4 35.27 -9.66 -21.18
C ARG A 4 33.80 -9.71 -21.59
N PHE A 5 33.39 -10.77 -22.29
CA PHE A 5 32.00 -11.01 -22.67
C PHE A 5 31.12 -11.33 -21.45
N PHE A 6 31.59 -12.21 -20.56
CA PHE A 6 30.89 -12.50 -19.29
C PHE A 6 30.80 -11.28 -18.38
N LEU A 7 31.88 -10.50 -18.28
CA LEU A 7 31.89 -9.24 -17.53
C LEU A 7 30.88 -8.24 -18.09
N PHE A 8 30.74 -8.17 -19.42
CA PHE A 8 29.77 -7.31 -20.08
C PHE A 8 28.32 -7.74 -19.80
N ILE A 9 28.04 -9.05 -19.79
CA ILE A 9 26.72 -9.59 -19.43
C ILE A 9 26.40 -9.33 -17.95
N ILE A 10 27.37 -9.53 -17.05
CA ILE A 10 27.16 -9.25 -15.62
C ILE A 10 26.90 -7.75 -15.42
N LEU A 11 27.67 -6.88 -16.07
CA LEU A 11 27.48 -5.43 -15.97
C LEU A 11 26.13 -4.98 -16.55
N SER A 12 25.67 -5.57 -17.65
CA SER A 12 24.36 -5.25 -18.22
C SER A 12 23.20 -5.76 -17.35
N VAL A 13 23.34 -6.90 -16.67
CA VAL A 13 22.34 -7.40 -15.70
C VAL A 13 22.30 -6.52 -14.45
N VAL A 14 23.46 -6.05 -13.94
CA VAL A 14 23.53 -5.16 -12.78
C VAL A 14 22.93 -3.78 -13.07
N ILE A 15 23.04 -3.28 -14.32
CA ILE A 15 22.42 -2.01 -14.74
C ILE A 15 20.87 -2.12 -14.84
N ASN A 16 20.31 -3.33 -14.96
CA ASN A 16 18.85 -3.55 -15.00
C ASN A 16 18.22 -3.77 -13.61
N ALA A 17 19.00 -3.71 -12.53
CA ALA A 17 18.45 -3.75 -11.18
C ALA A 17 17.96 -2.34 -10.81
N ASP A 18 16.68 -2.07 -11.10
CA ASP A 18 15.94 -0.84 -10.73
C ASP A 18 15.82 -0.69 -9.21
N ILE A 19 16.91 -0.31 -8.54
CA ILE A 19 16.94 -0.09 -7.08
C ILE A 19 17.43 1.33 -6.73
N THR A 20 17.73 2.19 -7.71
CA THR A 20 18.43 3.45 -7.43
C THR A 20 17.61 4.73 -7.60
N ASP A 21 16.39 4.70 -8.15
CA ASP A 21 15.59 5.91 -8.29
C ASP A 21 14.42 5.98 -7.29
N ILE A 22 14.61 6.75 -6.23
CA ILE A 22 13.55 7.07 -5.25
C ILE A 22 12.35 7.78 -5.90
N ASN A 23 12.53 8.35 -7.11
CA ASN A 23 11.44 8.96 -7.87
C ASN A 23 10.48 7.91 -8.50
N MET A 24 10.78 6.62 -8.39
CA MET A 24 9.89 5.53 -8.84
C MET A 24 9.00 4.95 -7.73
N ALA A 25 9.02 5.54 -6.51
CA ALA A 25 8.16 5.06 -5.43
C ALA A 25 6.68 5.28 -5.75
N THR A 26 5.85 4.24 -5.62
CA THR A 26 4.39 4.37 -5.73
C THR A 26 3.83 5.06 -4.49
N PRO A 27 3.17 6.22 -4.62
CA PRO A 27 2.49 6.85 -3.48
C PRO A 27 1.30 6.00 -3.03
N ILE A 28 1.11 5.80 -1.72
CA ILE A 28 -0.06 5.07 -1.21
C ILE A 28 -1.23 6.04 -0.96
N ARG A 29 -1.00 7.04 -0.11
CA ARG A 29 -1.95 8.11 0.23
C ARG A 29 -1.18 9.41 0.47
N GLN A 30 -1.58 10.51 -0.18
CA GLN A 30 -0.90 11.82 -0.09
C GLN A 30 -1.84 13.00 0.15
N GLY A 31 -1.32 14.05 0.79
CA GLY A 31 -2.06 15.29 1.04
C GLY A 31 -2.46 15.45 2.50
N VAL A 32 -3.60 16.10 2.73
CA VAL A 32 -4.10 16.44 4.07
C VAL A 32 -5.06 15.39 4.61
N HIS A 33 -5.37 15.50 5.91
CA HIS A 33 -6.33 14.65 6.66
C HIS A 33 -5.88 13.21 6.94
N ILE A 34 -4.70 12.83 6.45
CA ILE A 34 -4.09 11.53 6.76
C ILE A 34 -3.59 11.60 8.18
N GLU A 35 -4.24 10.86 9.07
CA GLU A 35 -3.88 10.95 10.48
C GLU A 35 -2.81 9.91 10.81
N TRP A 36 -2.93 8.67 10.31
CA TRP A 36 -1.99 7.59 10.65
C TRP A 36 -2.00 6.45 9.62
N TYR A 37 -0.81 6.06 9.14
CA TYR A 37 -0.58 4.72 8.59
C TYR A 37 -0.49 3.75 9.76
N ARG A 38 -1.40 2.77 9.83
CA ARG A 38 -1.46 1.87 10.99
C ARG A 38 -0.97 0.47 10.71
N THR A 39 -1.23 -0.05 9.53
CA THR A 39 -0.92 -1.43 9.23
C THR A 39 -0.73 -1.66 7.74
N VAL A 40 0.08 -2.67 7.45
CA VAL A 40 0.28 -3.22 6.12
C VAL A 40 0.25 -4.74 6.26
N CYS A 41 -0.41 -5.41 5.32
CA CYS A 41 -0.37 -6.87 5.21
C CYS A 41 -0.11 -7.29 3.76
N PRO A 42 0.41 -8.51 3.52
CA PRO A 42 0.60 -9.02 2.16
C PRO A 42 -0.75 -9.32 1.47
N GLY A 43 -0.76 -9.31 0.14
CA GLY A 43 -1.89 -9.72 -0.69
C GLY A 43 -1.59 -10.94 -1.59
N ASN A 44 -0.73 -11.84 -1.12
CA ASN A 44 -0.26 -13.10 -1.74
C ASN A 44 0.66 -13.00 -2.99
N ASP A 45 0.46 -12.06 -3.90
CA ASP A 45 1.21 -12.02 -5.18
C ASP A 45 2.32 -10.95 -5.25
N GLY A 46 2.99 -10.73 -4.12
CA GLY A 46 3.92 -9.60 -3.96
C GLY A 46 3.20 -8.24 -3.90
N SER A 47 1.87 -8.26 -3.81
CA SER A 47 1.06 -7.09 -3.50
C SER A 47 1.05 -6.81 -2.00
N ALA A 48 0.79 -5.56 -1.64
CA ALA A 48 0.63 -5.11 -0.27
C ALA A 48 -0.70 -4.38 -0.11
N ILE A 49 -1.36 -4.59 1.02
CA ILE A 49 -2.59 -3.92 1.41
C ILE A 49 -2.28 -2.99 2.57
N PHE A 50 -2.43 -1.69 2.33
CA PHE A 50 -2.20 -0.64 3.30
C PHE A 50 -3.54 -0.21 3.88
N VAL A 51 -3.60 -0.05 5.20
CA VAL A 51 -4.81 0.43 5.88
C VAL A 51 -4.46 1.62 6.76
N TRP A 52 -5.25 2.68 6.65
CA TRP A 52 -5.04 3.94 7.35
C TRP A 52 -6.35 4.55 7.82
N SER A 53 -6.22 5.51 8.73
CA SER A 53 -7.31 6.38 9.12
C SER A 53 -7.15 7.77 8.50
N ASP A 54 -8.26 8.34 8.02
CA ASP A 54 -8.30 9.66 7.37
C ASP A 54 -9.53 10.47 7.86
N THR A 55 -9.37 11.78 8.04
CA THR A 55 -10.42 12.72 8.48
C THR A 55 -11.04 13.55 7.35
N ARG A 56 -10.79 13.20 6.08
CA ARG A 56 -11.29 13.95 4.90
C ARG A 56 -12.80 14.10 4.80
N TYR A 57 -13.58 13.29 5.51
CA TYR A 57 -15.04 13.40 5.59
C TYR A 57 -15.51 14.03 6.91
N GLY A 58 -14.63 14.76 7.61
CA GLY A 58 -14.93 15.47 8.85
C GLY A 58 -14.80 14.63 10.12
N MET A 59 -15.00 13.31 10.04
CA MET A 59 -14.75 12.34 11.11
C MET A 59 -13.64 11.36 10.70
N ARG A 60 -13.03 10.69 11.69
CA ARG A 60 -11.97 9.71 11.43
C ARG A 60 -12.59 8.41 10.92
N ASN A 61 -12.29 8.08 9.67
CA ASN A 61 -12.80 6.92 8.93
C ASN A 61 -11.64 5.99 8.54
N VAL A 62 -11.93 4.73 8.23
CA VAL A 62 -10.92 3.73 7.83
C VAL A 62 -10.96 3.52 6.33
N PHE A 63 -9.78 3.52 5.73
CA PHE A 63 -9.59 3.32 4.31
C PHE A 63 -8.47 2.31 4.07
N ALA A 64 -8.48 1.68 2.89
CA ALA A 64 -7.43 0.77 2.49
C ALA A 64 -7.10 0.89 1.00
N GLN A 65 -5.87 0.57 0.63
CA GLN A 65 -5.42 0.46 -0.75
C GLN A 65 -4.62 -0.82 -0.91
N LYS A 66 -4.93 -1.58 -1.95
CA LYS A 66 -4.08 -2.64 -2.44
C LYS A 66 -3.19 -2.11 -3.55
N VAL A 67 -1.89 -2.36 -3.44
CA VAL A 67 -0.87 -2.04 -4.46
C VAL A 67 -0.24 -3.33 -4.92
N ASP A 68 -0.22 -3.55 -6.24
CA ASP A 68 0.40 -4.73 -6.83
C ASP A 68 1.93 -4.64 -6.83
N LYS A 69 2.60 -5.73 -7.22
CA LYS A 69 4.07 -5.81 -7.29
C LYS A 69 4.72 -4.85 -8.30
N HIS A 70 3.93 -4.26 -9.19
CA HIS A 70 4.36 -3.28 -10.18
C HIS A 70 4.10 -1.84 -9.73
N GLY A 71 3.52 -1.65 -8.53
CA GLY A 71 3.18 -0.34 -8.02
C GLY A 71 1.85 0.22 -8.55
N ASN A 72 0.98 -0.62 -9.12
CA ASN A 72 -0.35 -0.19 -9.55
C ASN A 72 -1.37 -0.33 -8.42
N TYR A 73 -2.34 0.58 -8.37
CA TYR A 73 -3.49 0.49 -7.49
C TYR A 73 -4.45 -0.59 -7.99
N ALA A 74 -4.76 -1.56 -7.12
CA ALA A 74 -5.70 -2.63 -7.45
C ALA A 74 -7.15 -2.31 -7.03
N TRP A 75 -7.34 -1.36 -6.12
CA TRP A 75 -8.65 -0.89 -5.67
C TRP A 75 -8.83 0.57 -6.05
N GLY A 76 -9.45 0.81 -7.21
CA GLY A 76 -9.59 2.16 -7.78
C GLY A 76 -8.28 2.71 -8.35
N ASP A 77 -8.39 3.89 -8.96
CA ASP A 77 -7.33 4.48 -9.79
C ASP A 77 -6.70 5.72 -9.13
N ASP A 78 -7.04 6.02 -7.88
CA ASP A 78 -6.66 7.24 -7.20
C ASP A 78 -5.97 6.99 -5.84
N LEU A 79 -5.38 8.06 -5.31
CA LEU A 79 -4.75 8.05 -3.98
C LEU A 79 -5.78 8.11 -2.86
N SER A 80 -7.08 7.99 -3.13
CA SER A 80 -8.09 8.10 -2.10
C SER A 80 -8.23 6.80 -1.33
N GLY A 81 -7.93 5.65 -1.93
CA GLY A 81 -8.18 4.36 -1.29
C GLY A 81 -9.66 3.98 -1.27
N ALA A 82 -9.91 2.69 -1.12
CA ALA A 82 -11.22 2.16 -0.85
C ALA A 82 -11.69 2.56 0.56
N VAL A 83 -12.95 2.97 0.67
CA VAL A 83 -13.63 3.20 1.96
C VAL A 83 -13.89 1.85 2.61
N ILE A 84 -13.35 1.61 3.81
CA ILE A 84 -13.66 0.42 4.61
C ILE A 84 -14.85 0.71 5.54
N THR A 85 -14.86 1.89 6.16
CA THR A 85 -16.03 2.40 6.89
C THR A 85 -16.00 3.93 6.93
N ASP A 86 -17.16 4.54 6.71
CA ASP A 86 -17.43 5.98 6.83
C ASP A 86 -18.61 6.27 7.79
N LEU A 87 -18.89 5.31 8.68
CA LEU A 87 -19.99 5.43 9.64
C LEU A 87 -19.72 6.54 10.66
N PRO A 88 -20.77 7.18 11.22
CA PRO A 88 -20.61 8.21 12.24
C PRO A 88 -19.79 7.73 13.44
N GLY A 89 -19.08 8.63 14.11
CA GLY A 89 -18.18 8.32 15.23
C GLY A 89 -16.71 8.23 14.80
N ARG A 90 -15.80 7.96 15.75
CA ARG A 90 -14.38 7.78 15.45
C ARG A 90 -14.08 6.31 15.15
N GLN A 91 -13.49 6.04 14.00
CA GLN A 91 -13.04 4.73 13.56
C GLN A 91 -11.50 4.71 13.58
N GLU A 92 -10.90 4.02 14.54
CA GLU A 92 -9.48 4.20 14.91
C GLU A 92 -8.69 2.91 14.93
N ASP A 93 -7.37 3.07 14.97
CA ASP A 93 -6.43 1.97 15.20
C ASP A 93 -6.62 0.74 14.29
N PRO A 94 -6.84 0.90 12.95
CA PRO A 94 -7.04 -0.26 12.11
C PRO A 94 -5.83 -1.20 12.11
N VAL A 95 -6.10 -2.48 12.25
CA VAL A 95 -5.17 -3.60 12.11
C VAL A 95 -5.64 -4.52 10.99
N ALA A 96 -4.72 -5.14 10.28
CA ALA A 96 -5.04 -6.00 9.15
C ALA A 96 -4.16 -7.24 9.12
N ILE A 97 -4.76 -8.34 8.66
CA ILE A 97 -4.07 -9.59 8.32
C ILE A 97 -4.54 -10.06 6.95
N GLU A 98 -3.70 -10.78 6.22
CA GLU A 98 -4.10 -11.39 4.94
C GLU A 98 -5.21 -12.43 5.14
N ASP A 99 -6.11 -12.55 4.17
CA ASP A 99 -7.21 -13.54 4.20
C ASP A 99 -6.85 -14.90 3.54
N GLY A 100 -5.62 -15.03 3.05
CA GLY A 100 -5.14 -16.22 2.32
C GLY A 100 -5.63 -16.34 0.87
N SER A 101 -6.48 -15.44 0.40
CA SER A 101 -7.03 -15.39 -0.97
C SER A 101 -6.68 -14.10 -1.72
N GLY A 102 -5.76 -13.30 -1.17
CA GLY A 102 -5.28 -12.05 -1.75
C GLY A 102 -6.07 -10.81 -1.28
N GLY A 103 -6.97 -10.95 -0.32
CA GLY A 103 -7.60 -9.85 0.41
C GLY A 103 -7.06 -9.73 1.83
N ALA A 104 -7.82 -9.05 2.69
CA ALA A 104 -7.45 -8.82 4.08
C ALA A 104 -8.67 -8.87 5.01
N PHE A 105 -8.46 -9.39 6.22
CA PHE A 105 -9.33 -9.09 7.36
C PHE A 105 -8.85 -7.80 8.02
N ILE A 106 -9.76 -6.85 8.19
CA ILE A 106 -9.48 -5.54 8.78
C ILE A 106 -10.36 -5.37 10.02
N ALA A 107 -9.74 -5.05 11.14
CA ALA A 107 -10.42 -4.72 12.39
C ALA A 107 -9.97 -3.33 12.87
N TRP A 108 -10.85 -2.61 13.57
CA TRP A 108 -10.58 -1.27 14.07
C TRP A 108 -11.37 -1.04 15.37
N VAL A 109 -10.96 -0.03 16.12
CA VAL A 109 -11.71 0.44 17.30
C VAL A 109 -12.80 1.38 16.83
N ASP A 110 -14.02 1.07 17.23
CA ASP A 110 -15.21 1.81 16.84
C ASP A 110 -15.77 2.55 18.06
N TYR A 111 -15.68 3.89 18.03
CA TYR A 111 -16.21 4.76 19.08
C TYR A 111 -17.61 5.28 18.74
N ARG A 112 -18.42 4.46 18.08
CA ARG A 112 -19.86 4.61 18.18
C ARG A 112 -20.23 4.25 19.61
N PHE A 113 -20.79 5.23 20.32
CA PHE A 113 -21.28 5.22 21.72
C PHE A 113 -20.21 5.50 22.79
#